data_AF-A0A3D0P8Q9-F1
#
_entry.id   AF-A0A3D0P8Q9-F1
#
_cell.length_a   1.000
_cell.length_b   1.000
_cell.length_c   1.000
_cell.angle_alpha   90.00
_cell.angle_beta   90.00
_cell.angle_gamma   90.00
#
_symmetry.space_group_name_H-M   'P 1'
#
loop_
_entity.id
_entity.type
_entity.pdbx_description
1 polymer ?
#
loop_
_entity_poly.entity_id
_entity_poly.type
_entity_poly.pdbx_seq_one_letter_code
_entity_poly.pdbx_strand_id
1 'polypeptide(L)'
;QVIDSWAAAEWFTAKPELPESITVTVFKVEGETNTDDLSPATHATTRPDIPLHATAMLETRMPGGLEQLEALKAKGHPVAYVGDVVGTGSSRKSAINSVLWHTGSDIPHVPNKRSGGVILGGKIAPIFFTTAEDSGALPIECDVTGLNSGDVITIRPHAGTIERDGEVVARFDLKPSTISDEVRAGGRIPLMIGRALTDKVRSQLGLPASELFIRPTPPADSGKGFTLAQKMVGRACGLPGVHPGTSCEPLMTSVGSQDTTGPMTRDEMKELACLGFSADLVMQSFCHTAAYPKPVDLKTHAELPDFMSNRGGVSLRTGDGIIHSWLNRMLLPDTVGTGGDSHTRFPLGISFPAGSGLVAFAAAIGAMPLDMPESVLVRFSGELQPGVTLRDVVNAIPYVAIEKGLLTVEKAGKKNVFNGRIMEIEGLPDLKLEQAFELTDATAERSCAGSTIKL
;
A
#
# COMPACT_ATOMS: atom_id res chain seq x y z
N GLN A 1 3.29 -4.34 37.29
CA GLN A 1 2.39 -3.34 36.65
C GLN A 1 2.61 -3.22 35.15
N VAL A 2 3.73 -2.67 34.64
CA VAL A 2 3.92 -2.49 33.17
C VAL A 2 3.90 -3.82 32.41
N ILE A 3 4.62 -4.83 32.91
CA ILE A 3 4.62 -6.18 32.33
C ILE A 3 3.20 -6.77 32.29
N ASP A 4 2.44 -6.63 33.38
CA ASP A 4 1.06 -7.13 33.47
C ASP A 4 0.15 -6.41 32.46
N SER A 5 0.29 -5.09 32.34
CA SER A 5 -0.43 -4.24 31.38
C SER A 5 -0.18 -4.66 29.93
N TRP A 6 1.08 -4.93 29.56
CA TRP A 6 1.42 -5.44 28.23
C TRP A 6 0.90 -6.86 27.99
N ALA A 7 0.99 -7.73 28.99
CA ALA A 7 0.47 -9.09 28.91
C ALA A 7 -1.06 -9.14 28.76
N ALA A 8 -1.76 -8.16 29.34
CA ALA A 8 -3.21 -7.95 29.24
C ALA A 8 -3.64 -7.11 28.03
N ALA A 9 -2.69 -6.63 27.22
CA ALA A 9 -2.93 -5.76 26.06
C ALA A 9 -3.75 -4.50 26.37
N GLU A 10 -3.52 -3.86 27.53
CA GLU A 10 -4.26 -2.64 27.92
C GLU A 10 -4.08 -1.48 26.92
N TRP A 11 -2.95 -1.43 26.22
CA TRP A 11 -2.69 -0.48 25.14
C TRP A 11 -3.71 -0.58 23.98
N PHE A 12 -4.29 -1.77 23.79
CA PHE A 12 -5.28 -2.06 22.76
C PHE A 12 -6.70 -1.95 23.32
N THR A 13 -6.96 -2.54 24.49
CA THR A 13 -8.31 -2.56 25.08
C THR A 13 -8.77 -1.19 25.59
N ALA A 14 -7.85 -0.29 25.93
CA ALA A 14 -8.16 1.09 26.28
C ALA A 14 -8.63 1.94 25.08
N LYS A 15 -8.42 1.49 23.85
CA LYS A 15 -8.91 2.16 22.64
C LYS A 15 -10.33 1.70 22.31
N PRO A 16 -11.19 2.60 21.78
CA PRO A 16 -12.55 2.24 21.40
C PRO A 16 -12.53 1.21 20.27
N GLU A 17 -13.45 0.25 20.35
CA GLU A 17 -13.68 -0.73 19.29
C GLU A 17 -14.23 -0.07 18.03
N LEU A 18 -14.10 -0.78 16.90
CA LEU A 18 -14.76 -0.38 15.67
C LEU A 18 -16.27 -0.26 15.93
N PRO A 19 -16.88 0.94 15.75
CA PRO A 19 -18.27 1.15 16.10
C PRO A 19 -19.21 0.23 15.33
N GLU A 20 -20.32 -0.19 15.95
CA GLU A 20 -21.39 -0.93 15.27
C GLU A 20 -22.05 -0.14 14.14
N SER A 21 -21.94 1.20 14.19
CA SER A 21 -22.56 2.12 13.26
C SER A 21 -21.67 3.36 13.09
N ILE A 22 -21.39 3.72 11.84
CA ILE A 22 -20.62 4.92 11.48
C ILE A 22 -21.44 5.74 10.50
N THR A 23 -21.95 6.90 10.95
CA THR A 23 -22.68 7.83 10.09
C THR A 23 -21.73 8.83 9.48
N VAL A 24 -21.72 8.92 8.15
CA VAL A 24 -20.82 9.79 7.38
C VAL A 24 -21.57 10.59 6.31
N THR A 25 -21.04 11.76 5.97
CA THR A 25 -21.44 12.50 4.78
C THR A 25 -20.54 12.09 3.61
N VAL A 26 -21.13 11.74 2.48
CA VAL A 26 -20.40 11.33 1.28
C VAL A 26 -19.76 12.54 0.59
N PHE A 27 -18.46 12.45 0.30
CA PHE A 27 -17.76 13.28 -0.67
C PHE A 27 -17.30 12.38 -1.82
N LYS A 28 -18.04 12.40 -2.93
CA LYS A 28 -17.81 11.55 -4.09
C LYS A 28 -17.04 12.27 -5.18
N VAL A 29 -15.97 11.63 -5.67
CA VAL A 29 -15.23 11.99 -6.87
C VAL A 29 -15.54 10.94 -7.94
N GLU A 30 -16.24 11.35 -9.01
CA GLU A 30 -16.66 10.44 -10.07
C GLU A 30 -15.48 9.97 -10.93
N GLY A 31 -15.57 8.73 -11.41
CA GLY A 31 -14.58 8.07 -12.25
C GLY A 31 -13.38 7.53 -11.47
N GLU A 32 -12.20 7.64 -12.07
CA GLU A 32 -10.94 7.20 -11.45
C GLU A 32 -10.25 8.36 -10.76
N THR A 33 -9.95 8.20 -9.47
CA THR A 33 -9.05 9.05 -8.70
C THR A 33 -7.65 8.45 -8.77
N ASN A 34 -6.76 9.10 -9.51
CA ASN A 34 -5.33 8.79 -9.47
C ASN A 34 -4.70 9.42 -8.22
N THR A 35 -3.64 8.82 -7.69
CA THR A 35 -2.87 9.43 -6.60
C THR A 35 -2.27 10.79 -6.94
N ASP A 36 -2.05 11.10 -8.23
CA ASP A 36 -1.66 12.44 -8.68
C ASP A 36 -2.79 13.47 -8.50
N ASP A 37 -4.06 13.07 -8.61
CA ASP A 37 -5.20 13.97 -8.33
C ASP A 37 -5.23 14.37 -6.84
N LEU A 38 -4.78 13.48 -5.95
CA LEU A 38 -4.76 13.70 -4.50
C LEU A 38 -3.47 14.37 -4.01
N SER A 39 -2.38 14.21 -4.78
CA SER A 39 -1.04 14.67 -4.45
C SER A 39 -0.28 14.96 -5.75
N PRO A 40 -0.49 16.14 -6.36
CA PRO A 40 0.06 16.44 -7.68
C PRO A 40 1.59 16.43 -7.71
N ALA A 41 2.17 15.94 -8.80
CA ALA A 41 3.62 15.86 -8.97
C ALA A 41 4.32 17.24 -8.89
N THR A 42 3.66 18.30 -9.35
CA THR A 42 4.14 19.70 -9.30
C THR A 42 4.44 20.16 -7.87
N HIS A 43 3.71 19.61 -6.89
CA HIS A 43 3.80 19.88 -5.45
C HIS A 43 4.57 18.81 -4.69
N ALA A 44 5.31 17.91 -5.36
CA ALA A 44 6.05 16.84 -4.69
C ALA A 44 7.00 17.34 -3.58
N THR A 45 7.52 18.55 -3.72
CA THR A 45 8.42 19.18 -2.77
C THR A 45 7.78 19.58 -1.44
N THR A 46 6.45 19.68 -1.35
CA THR A 46 5.75 20.02 -0.10
C THR A 46 5.24 18.79 0.66
N ARG A 47 5.37 17.59 0.09
CA ARG A 47 4.81 16.33 0.67
C ARG A 47 5.10 16.08 2.16
N PRO A 48 6.30 16.40 2.71
CA PRO A 48 6.58 16.23 4.15
C PRO A 48 5.80 17.21 5.05
N ASP A 49 5.37 18.35 4.51
CA ASP A 49 4.50 19.30 5.20
C ASP A 49 3.04 18.97 4.86
N ILE A 50 2.45 18.04 5.62
CA ILE A 50 1.12 17.48 5.34
C ILE A 50 0.03 18.57 5.23
N PRO A 51 -0.11 19.52 6.19
CA PRO A 51 -1.12 20.57 6.08
C PRO A 51 -0.96 21.42 4.81
N LEU A 52 0.27 21.82 4.49
CA LEU A 52 0.55 22.59 3.28
C LEU A 52 0.24 21.79 2.02
N HIS A 53 0.72 20.54 1.94
CA HIS A 53 0.53 19.69 0.77
C HIS A 53 -0.94 19.35 0.52
N ALA A 54 -1.71 19.17 1.58
CA ALA A 54 -3.14 18.87 1.50
C ALA A 54 -3.97 20.01 0.86
N THR A 55 -3.44 21.24 0.76
CA THR A 55 -4.11 22.34 0.05
C THR A 55 -4.16 22.14 -1.47
N ALA A 56 -3.28 21.30 -2.03
CA ALA A 56 -3.23 20.99 -3.47
C ALA A 56 -4.11 19.79 -3.86
N MET A 57 -4.74 19.13 -2.88
CA MET A 57 -5.58 17.96 -3.15
C MET A 57 -6.74 18.33 -4.06
N LEU A 58 -6.88 17.58 -5.17
CA LEU A 58 -7.91 17.73 -6.20
C LEU A 58 -7.89 19.06 -6.98
N GLU A 59 -6.84 19.88 -6.86
CA GLU A 59 -6.80 21.23 -7.43
C GLU A 59 -7.13 21.30 -8.94
N THR A 60 -6.70 20.29 -9.70
CA THR A 60 -6.95 20.19 -11.15
C THR A 60 -8.16 19.32 -11.46
N ARG A 61 -8.33 18.22 -10.72
CA ARG A 61 -9.38 17.22 -10.99
C ARG A 61 -10.78 17.73 -10.66
N MET A 62 -10.89 18.48 -9.56
CA MET A 62 -12.15 18.99 -9.03
C MET A 62 -11.91 20.37 -8.40
N PRO A 63 -11.76 21.43 -9.22
CA PRO A 63 -11.63 22.80 -8.72
C PRO A 63 -12.82 23.16 -7.83
N GLY A 64 -12.56 23.71 -6.63
CA GLY A 64 -13.61 23.94 -5.63
C GLY A 64 -13.88 22.74 -4.70
N GLY A 65 -13.18 21.61 -4.90
CA GLY A 65 -13.42 20.36 -4.17
C GLY A 65 -13.15 20.47 -2.67
N LEU A 66 -12.15 21.25 -2.26
CA LEU A 66 -11.86 21.47 -0.84
C LEU A 66 -12.94 22.33 -0.17
N GLU A 67 -13.43 23.37 -0.86
CA GLU A 67 -14.53 24.21 -0.39
C GLU A 67 -15.82 23.40 -0.25
N GLN A 68 -16.09 22.50 -1.20
CA GLN A 68 -17.20 21.56 -1.09
C GLN A 68 -17.03 20.62 0.10
N LEU A 69 -15.82 20.09 0.32
CA LEU A 69 -15.52 19.20 1.45
C LEU A 69 -15.76 19.92 2.79
N GLU A 70 -15.33 21.18 2.92
CA GLU A 70 -15.62 22.00 4.11
C GLU A 70 -17.12 22.26 4.30
N ALA A 71 -17.87 22.53 3.22
CA ALA A 71 -19.31 22.67 3.30
C ALA A 71 -20.02 21.37 3.75
N LEU A 72 -19.48 20.21 3.38
CA LEU A 72 -19.99 18.91 3.80
C LEU A 72 -19.71 18.62 5.27
N LYS A 73 -18.51 18.99 5.78
CA LYS A 73 -18.18 18.90 7.21
C LYS A 73 -19.14 19.69 8.09
N ALA A 74 -19.60 20.85 7.61
CA ALA A 74 -20.56 21.69 8.33
C ALA A 74 -21.92 21.01 8.58
N LYS A 75 -22.22 19.87 7.94
CA LYS A 75 -23.41 19.05 8.21
C LYS A 75 -23.34 18.25 9.52
N GLY A 76 -22.20 18.24 10.22
CA GLY A 76 -22.07 17.65 11.56
C GLY A 76 -21.73 16.16 11.62
N HIS A 77 -21.46 15.53 10.47
CA HIS A 77 -20.95 14.16 10.39
C HIS A 77 -19.54 14.14 9.80
N PRO A 78 -18.69 13.15 10.16
CA PRO A 78 -17.44 12.89 9.45
C PRO A 78 -17.68 12.72 7.95
N VAL A 79 -16.72 13.13 7.14
CA VAL A 79 -16.80 12.99 5.68
C VAL A 79 -16.09 11.71 5.25
N ALA A 80 -16.75 10.90 4.42
CA ALA A 80 -16.12 9.75 3.77
C ALA A 80 -15.72 10.11 2.34
N TYR A 81 -14.49 9.75 1.95
CA TYR A 81 -14.05 9.88 0.57
C TYR A 81 -14.61 8.72 -0.25
N VAL A 82 -15.29 9.00 -1.36
CA VAL A 82 -15.95 7.99 -2.20
C VAL A 82 -15.52 8.14 -3.66
N GLY A 83 -15.24 7.05 -4.37
CA GLY A 83 -14.96 7.08 -5.80
C GLY A 83 -15.18 5.74 -6.51
N ASP A 84 -15.34 5.75 -7.83
CA ASP A 84 -15.60 4.50 -8.57
C ASP A 84 -14.33 3.62 -8.62
N VAL A 85 -13.18 4.24 -8.90
CA VAL A 85 -11.85 3.63 -8.79
C VAL A 85 -10.93 4.58 -8.02
N VAL A 86 -10.34 4.14 -6.92
CA VAL A 86 -9.61 5.01 -5.99
C VAL A 86 -8.15 4.59 -5.86
N GLY A 87 -7.24 5.56 -5.97
CA GLY A 87 -5.85 5.42 -5.56
C GLY A 87 -4.92 4.74 -6.57
N THR A 88 -5.26 4.76 -7.85
CA THR A 88 -4.39 4.19 -8.89
C THR A 88 -3.08 4.98 -9.05
N GLY A 89 -2.06 4.33 -9.61
CA GLY A 89 -0.78 4.94 -9.94
C GLY A 89 0.28 4.83 -8.83
N SER A 90 0.88 5.98 -8.50
CA SER A 90 2.06 6.08 -7.64
C SER A 90 1.79 5.66 -6.18
N SER A 91 2.80 5.10 -5.50
CA SER A 91 2.75 4.71 -4.08
C SER A 91 2.87 5.89 -3.10
N ARG A 92 2.73 7.14 -3.57
CA ARG A 92 2.97 8.34 -2.77
C ARG A 92 2.04 8.43 -1.56
N LYS A 93 2.59 8.24 -0.35
CA LYS A 93 1.83 8.31 0.91
C LYS A 93 1.13 9.67 1.12
N SER A 94 1.67 10.73 0.51
CA SER A 94 1.09 12.06 0.50
C SER A 94 -0.36 12.09 0.01
N ALA A 95 -0.78 11.19 -0.89
CA ALA A 95 -2.17 11.10 -1.31
C ALA A 95 -3.11 10.72 -0.15
N ILE A 96 -2.75 9.70 0.63
CA ILE A 96 -3.47 9.32 1.86
C ILE A 96 -3.35 10.41 2.91
N ASN A 97 -2.16 10.99 3.12
CA ASN A 97 -1.99 12.08 4.08
C ASN A 97 -2.93 13.26 3.77
N SER A 98 -3.09 13.64 2.51
CA SER A 98 -4.02 14.71 2.10
C SER A 98 -5.48 14.35 2.38
N VAL A 99 -5.91 13.13 2.00
CA VAL A 99 -7.27 12.65 2.27
C VAL A 99 -7.55 12.64 3.78
N LEU A 100 -6.64 12.10 4.59
CA LEU A 100 -6.79 12.00 6.04
C LEU A 100 -6.62 13.33 6.76
N TRP A 101 -5.84 14.26 6.19
CA TRP A 101 -5.78 15.63 6.71
C TRP A 101 -7.18 16.26 6.68
N HIS A 102 -7.92 16.03 5.60
CA HIS A 102 -9.26 16.57 5.43
C HIS A 102 -10.35 15.74 6.10
N THR A 103 -10.24 14.41 6.15
CA THR A 103 -11.35 13.52 6.56
C THR A 103 -11.09 12.72 7.85
N GLY A 104 -9.85 12.65 8.29
CA GLY A 104 -9.42 11.92 9.47
C GLY A 104 -9.56 12.71 10.77
N SER A 105 -8.97 12.16 11.83
CA SER A 105 -8.97 12.70 13.18
C SER A 105 -7.55 13.01 13.65
N ASP A 106 -7.44 14.00 14.54
CA ASP A 106 -6.16 14.37 15.16
C ASP A 106 -5.60 13.22 16.00
N ILE A 107 -4.28 13.05 15.94
CA ILE A 107 -3.57 12.08 16.77
C ILE A 107 -3.08 12.83 18.02
N PRO A 108 -3.45 12.40 19.24
CA PRO A 108 -3.03 13.09 20.46
C PRO A 108 -1.52 13.29 20.51
N HIS A 109 -1.10 14.55 20.69
CA HIS A 109 0.31 14.97 20.84
C HIS A 109 1.19 14.77 19.60
N VAL A 110 0.65 14.40 18.44
CA VAL A 110 1.38 14.31 17.16
C VAL A 110 0.90 15.45 16.25
N PRO A 111 1.70 16.53 16.09
CA PRO A 111 1.29 17.67 15.29
C PRO A 111 1.27 17.34 13.80
N ASN A 112 0.40 18.02 13.05
CA ASN A 112 0.38 18.04 11.59
C ASN A 112 0.25 16.67 10.92
N LYS A 113 -0.32 15.67 11.62
CA LYS A 113 -0.63 14.35 11.08
C LYS A 113 -1.99 13.89 11.63
N ARG A 114 -2.76 13.22 10.78
CA ARG A 114 -4.08 12.67 11.10
C ARG A 114 -4.15 11.19 10.77
N SER A 115 -5.07 10.49 11.43
CA SER A 115 -5.34 9.06 11.24
C SER A 115 -6.85 8.82 11.14
N GLY A 116 -7.29 7.58 10.91
CA GLY A 116 -8.72 7.27 10.82
C GLY A 116 -9.31 7.66 9.47
N GLY A 117 -10.60 7.99 9.46
CA GLY A 117 -11.34 8.31 8.22
C GLY A 117 -11.88 7.07 7.51
N VAL A 118 -12.83 7.30 6.61
CA VAL A 118 -13.49 6.24 5.82
C VAL A 118 -13.27 6.51 4.34
N ILE A 119 -12.86 5.47 3.60
CA ILE A 119 -12.66 5.52 2.15
C ILE A 119 -13.50 4.41 1.52
N LEU A 120 -14.45 4.79 0.66
CA LEU A 120 -15.27 3.83 -0.09
C LEU A 120 -14.88 3.84 -1.55
N GLY A 121 -14.71 2.66 -2.14
CA GLY A 121 -14.37 2.53 -3.55
C GLY A 121 -15.13 1.42 -4.24
N GLY A 122 -15.59 1.63 -5.48
CA GLY A 122 -15.99 0.51 -6.35
C GLY A 122 -14.82 -0.45 -6.56
N LYS A 123 -13.63 0.13 -6.79
CA LYS A 123 -12.33 -0.52 -6.68
C LYS A 123 -11.31 0.37 -6.00
N ILE A 124 -10.49 -0.20 -5.14
CA ILE A 124 -9.37 0.49 -4.49
C ILE A 124 -8.06 -0.18 -4.94
N ALA A 125 -7.10 0.62 -5.37
CA ALA A 125 -5.80 0.10 -5.76
C ALA A 125 -5.06 -0.47 -4.52
N PRO A 126 -4.35 -1.60 -4.64
CA PRO A 126 -3.83 -2.34 -3.48
C PRO A 126 -2.88 -1.53 -2.60
N ILE A 127 -1.95 -0.78 -3.21
CA ILE A 127 -0.99 0.05 -2.48
C ILE A 127 -1.70 1.16 -1.70
N PHE A 128 -2.73 1.75 -2.29
CA PHE A 128 -3.53 2.80 -1.66
C PHE A 128 -4.35 2.24 -0.51
N PHE A 129 -4.97 1.08 -0.71
CA PHE A 129 -5.67 0.32 0.33
C PHE A 129 -4.77 0.07 1.53
N THR A 130 -3.60 -0.57 1.33
CA THR A 130 -2.66 -0.85 2.42
C THR A 130 -2.15 0.41 3.10
N THR A 131 -1.91 1.49 2.35
CA THR A 131 -1.45 2.75 2.93
C THR A 131 -2.54 3.41 3.80
N ALA A 132 -3.81 3.24 3.43
CA ALA A 132 -4.95 3.70 4.24
C ALA A 132 -5.05 2.90 5.55
N GLU A 133 -4.98 1.56 5.47
CA GLU A 133 -4.98 0.65 6.63
C GLU A 133 -3.83 0.94 7.59
N ASP A 134 -2.61 1.09 7.06
CA ASP A 134 -1.42 1.41 7.84
C ASP A 134 -1.54 2.77 8.56
N SER A 135 -2.37 3.68 8.02
CA SER A 135 -2.66 5.00 8.58
C SER A 135 -3.90 5.02 9.50
N GLY A 136 -4.49 3.86 9.78
CA GLY A 136 -5.65 3.70 10.67
C GLY A 136 -7.00 4.03 10.04
N ALA A 137 -7.05 4.26 8.73
CA ALA A 137 -8.30 4.47 8.01
C ALA A 137 -9.07 3.16 7.81
N LEU A 138 -10.36 3.28 7.50
CA LEU A 138 -11.22 2.17 7.10
C LEU A 138 -11.52 2.22 5.59
N PRO A 139 -10.69 1.58 4.75
CA PRO A 139 -10.99 1.41 3.33
C PRO A 139 -11.97 0.25 3.10
N ILE A 140 -13.01 0.46 2.29
CA ILE A 140 -14.03 -0.54 1.98
C ILE A 140 -14.27 -0.58 0.47
N GLU A 141 -14.11 -1.76 -0.15
CA GLU A 141 -14.59 -2.01 -1.51
C GLU A 141 -16.08 -2.36 -1.48
N CYS A 142 -16.92 -1.58 -2.15
CA CYS A 142 -18.37 -1.79 -2.22
C CYS A 142 -18.97 -1.14 -3.48
N ASP A 143 -20.22 -1.45 -3.80
CA ASP A 143 -20.92 -0.72 -4.87
C ASP A 143 -21.21 0.73 -4.43
N VAL A 144 -20.61 1.69 -5.16
CA VAL A 144 -20.72 3.13 -4.91
C VAL A 144 -21.59 3.85 -5.93
N THR A 145 -22.18 3.14 -6.89
CA THR A 145 -22.93 3.76 -8.00
C THR A 145 -24.10 4.61 -7.52
N GLY A 146 -24.83 4.13 -6.51
CA GLY A 146 -25.98 4.82 -5.92
C GLY A 146 -25.66 5.89 -4.87
N LEU A 147 -24.38 6.13 -4.57
CA LEU A 147 -23.92 7.13 -3.58
C LEU A 147 -23.60 8.46 -4.29
N ASN A 148 -24.02 9.59 -3.71
CA ASN A 148 -23.76 10.92 -4.26
C ASN A 148 -23.18 11.87 -3.20
N SER A 149 -22.41 12.86 -3.64
CA SER A 149 -21.87 13.90 -2.77
C SER A 149 -23.00 14.60 -2.00
N GLY A 150 -22.89 14.63 -0.67
CA GLY A 150 -23.88 15.22 0.21
C GLY A 150 -24.87 14.22 0.84
N ASP A 151 -24.92 12.97 0.36
CA ASP A 151 -25.68 11.90 1.00
C ASP A 151 -25.17 11.68 2.43
N VAL A 152 -26.10 11.40 3.34
CA VAL A 152 -25.78 10.92 4.69
C VAL A 152 -26.07 9.42 4.72
N ILE A 153 -25.03 8.63 4.96
CA ILE A 153 -25.12 7.17 4.98
C ILE A 153 -24.68 6.64 6.34
N THR A 154 -25.21 5.47 6.70
CA THR A 154 -24.80 4.72 7.87
C THR A 154 -24.11 3.44 7.42
N ILE A 155 -22.84 3.32 7.77
CA ILE A 155 -22.04 2.12 7.55
C ILE A 155 -22.21 1.24 8.79
N ARG A 156 -22.56 -0.03 8.58
CA ARG A 156 -22.63 -1.07 9.63
C ARG A 156 -21.46 -2.03 9.42
N PRO A 157 -20.27 -1.77 10.00
CA PRO A 157 -19.08 -2.54 9.66
C PRO A 157 -19.26 -4.04 9.90
N HIS A 158 -19.73 -4.42 11.08
CA HIS A 158 -19.94 -5.83 11.46
C HIS A 158 -21.05 -6.53 10.68
N ALA A 159 -22.02 -5.80 10.14
CA ALA A 159 -23.10 -6.36 9.32
C ALA A 159 -22.77 -6.37 7.82
N GLY A 160 -21.71 -5.67 7.39
CA GLY A 160 -21.34 -5.56 5.97
C GLY A 160 -22.35 -4.79 5.12
N THR A 161 -23.03 -3.77 5.69
CA THR A 161 -24.06 -3.00 4.98
C THR A 161 -23.79 -1.50 5.01
N ILE A 162 -24.20 -0.82 3.94
CA ILE A 162 -24.33 0.64 3.88
C ILE A 162 -25.82 0.95 3.74
N GLU A 163 -26.33 1.80 4.62
CA GLU A 163 -27.74 2.18 4.72
C GLU A 163 -27.93 3.67 4.42
N ARG A 164 -29.00 4.03 3.73
CA ARG A 164 -29.48 5.40 3.55
C ARG A 164 -30.98 5.42 3.82
N ASP A 165 -31.44 6.30 4.69
CA ASP A 165 -32.85 6.42 5.09
C ASP A 165 -33.50 5.10 5.58
N GLY A 166 -32.70 4.22 6.19
CA GLY A 166 -33.13 2.91 6.69
C GLY A 166 -33.14 1.78 5.64
N GLU A 167 -32.77 2.06 4.39
CA GLU A 167 -32.65 1.06 3.32
C GLU A 167 -31.20 0.70 3.05
N VAL A 168 -30.93 -0.60 2.82
CA VAL A 168 -29.59 -1.09 2.45
C VAL A 168 -29.32 -0.74 0.98
N VAL A 169 -28.39 0.18 0.75
CA VAL A 169 -27.99 0.65 -0.60
C VAL A 169 -26.76 -0.08 -1.14
N ALA A 170 -25.92 -0.63 -0.28
CA ALA A 170 -24.78 -1.46 -0.69
C ALA A 170 -24.43 -2.50 0.38
N ARG A 171 -23.73 -3.57 -0.05
CA ARG A 171 -23.16 -4.60 0.83
C ARG A 171 -21.68 -4.74 0.56
N PHE A 172 -20.93 -5.15 1.58
CA PHE A 172 -19.49 -5.36 1.51
C PHE A 172 -19.04 -6.44 2.48
N ASP A 173 -17.86 -7.01 2.20
CA ASP A 173 -17.12 -7.83 3.15
C ASP A 173 -15.98 -6.99 3.73
N LEU A 174 -15.82 -6.97 5.05
CA LEU A 174 -14.62 -6.42 5.68
C LEU A 174 -13.42 -7.32 5.36
N LYS A 175 -12.44 -6.75 4.68
CA LYS A 175 -11.17 -7.39 4.36
C LYS A 175 -10.05 -6.43 4.71
N PRO A 176 -8.91 -6.93 5.21
CA PRO A 176 -8.69 -8.28 5.73
C PRO A 176 -9.55 -8.53 6.99
N SER A 177 -9.61 -9.77 7.48
CA SER A 177 -10.38 -10.10 8.69
C SER A 177 -9.89 -9.35 9.94
N THR A 178 -8.64 -8.87 9.92
CA THR A 178 -8.00 -8.12 11.00
C THR A 178 -8.30 -6.62 11.00
N ILE A 179 -8.96 -6.09 9.97
CA ILE A 179 -9.18 -4.65 9.79
C ILE A 179 -9.82 -3.96 11.00
N SER A 180 -10.70 -4.66 11.74
CA SER A 180 -11.31 -4.14 12.96
C SER A 180 -10.30 -3.85 14.06
N ASP A 181 -9.31 -4.74 14.25
CA ASP A 181 -8.22 -4.56 15.20
C ASP A 181 -7.25 -3.48 14.71
N GLU A 182 -7.03 -3.40 13.40
CA GLU A 182 -6.13 -2.41 12.79
C GLU A 182 -6.66 -0.99 13.02
N VAL A 183 -7.94 -0.76 12.74
CA VAL A 183 -8.60 0.53 13.00
C VAL A 183 -8.58 0.85 14.50
N ARG A 184 -8.90 -0.12 15.37
CA ARG A 184 -8.85 0.06 16.82
C ARG A 184 -7.45 0.45 17.31
N ALA A 185 -6.41 -0.18 16.77
CA ALA A 185 -5.02 0.13 17.13
C ALA A 185 -4.55 1.49 16.62
N GLY A 186 -5.29 2.14 15.70
CA GLY A 186 -4.90 3.37 15.02
C GLY A 186 -4.01 3.12 13.80
N GLY A 187 -4.08 1.93 13.22
CA GLY A 187 -3.35 1.48 12.05
C GLY A 187 -2.80 0.07 12.20
N ARG A 188 -2.61 -0.60 11.06
CA ARG A 188 -2.01 -1.95 11.01
C ARG A 188 -0.60 -2.00 11.59
N ILE A 189 0.25 -0.99 11.31
CA ILE A 189 1.62 -0.93 11.85
C ILE A 189 1.63 -0.87 13.38
N PRO A 190 0.90 0.07 14.05
CA PRO A 190 0.74 0.05 15.50
C PRO A 190 0.20 -1.28 16.05
N LEU A 191 -0.80 -1.89 15.40
CA LEU A 191 -1.33 -3.20 15.80
C LEU A 191 -0.23 -4.25 15.84
N MET A 192 0.58 -4.36 14.78
CA MET A 192 1.64 -5.35 14.70
C MET A 192 2.68 -5.19 15.80
N ILE A 193 3.15 -3.96 16.02
CA ILE A 193 4.16 -3.66 17.05
C ILE A 193 3.59 -3.99 18.44
N GLY A 194 2.38 -3.51 18.74
CA GLY A 194 1.75 -3.74 20.03
C GLY A 194 1.42 -5.21 20.28
N ARG A 195 0.93 -5.93 19.26
CA ARG A 195 0.64 -7.37 19.33
C ARG A 195 1.92 -8.17 19.57
N ALA A 196 2.99 -7.87 18.83
CA ALA A 196 4.29 -8.53 19.02
C ALA A 196 4.86 -8.27 20.43
N LEU A 197 4.69 -7.05 20.96
CA LEU A 197 5.04 -6.73 22.34
C LEU A 197 4.26 -7.60 23.33
N THR A 198 2.94 -7.66 23.19
CA THR A 198 2.09 -8.51 24.05
C THR A 198 2.48 -9.98 23.96
N ASP A 199 2.64 -10.53 22.75
CA ASP A 199 2.98 -11.94 22.54
C ASP A 199 4.37 -12.27 23.12
N LYS A 200 5.37 -11.41 22.94
CA LYS A 200 6.71 -11.58 23.52
C LYS A 200 6.67 -11.59 25.04
N VAL A 201 5.95 -10.65 25.67
CA VAL A 201 5.82 -10.59 27.12
C VAL A 201 5.11 -11.83 27.66
N ARG A 202 3.98 -12.23 27.04
CA ARG A 202 3.22 -13.42 27.45
C ARG A 202 4.06 -14.70 27.35
N SER A 203 4.80 -14.87 26.25
CA SER A 203 5.70 -16.00 26.06
C SER A 203 6.77 -16.07 27.16
N GLN A 204 7.41 -14.95 27.51
CA GLN A 204 8.40 -14.89 28.59
C GLN A 204 7.81 -15.19 29.98
N LEU A 205 6.51 -14.92 30.18
CA LEU A 205 5.78 -15.27 31.39
C LEU A 205 5.24 -16.71 31.39
N GLY A 206 5.46 -17.48 30.32
CA GLY A 206 4.88 -18.82 30.17
C GLY A 206 3.37 -18.83 29.96
N LEU A 207 2.79 -17.71 29.54
CA LEU A 207 1.36 -17.59 29.23
C LEU A 207 1.09 -17.97 27.77
N PRO A 208 -0.10 -18.52 27.46
CA PRO A 208 -0.50 -18.75 26.07
C PRO A 208 -0.63 -17.43 25.31
N ALA A 209 -0.60 -17.48 23.98
CA ALA A 209 -0.88 -16.31 23.13
C ALA A 209 -2.23 -15.65 23.52
N SER A 210 -2.33 -14.33 23.38
CA SER A 210 -3.57 -13.62 23.70
C SER A 210 -4.67 -13.95 22.70
N GLU A 211 -5.89 -14.18 23.20
CA GLU A 211 -7.12 -14.37 22.42
C GLU A 211 -7.81 -13.04 22.09
N LEU A 212 -7.29 -11.89 22.58
CA LEU A 212 -7.87 -10.57 22.35
C LEU A 212 -7.73 -10.05 20.92
N PHE A 213 -6.77 -10.60 20.16
CA PHE A 213 -6.49 -10.16 18.80
C PHE A 213 -7.11 -11.12 17.81
N ILE A 214 -7.79 -10.58 16.81
CA ILE A 214 -8.16 -11.31 15.61
C ILE A 214 -6.86 -11.74 14.93
N ARG A 215 -6.70 -13.05 14.77
CA ARG A 215 -5.57 -13.63 14.04
C ARG A 215 -6.07 -14.15 12.70
N PRO A 216 -5.34 -13.88 11.61
CA PRO A 216 -5.63 -14.45 10.31
C PRO A 216 -5.70 -15.97 10.41
N THR A 217 -6.80 -16.55 9.93
CA THR A 217 -6.93 -18.01 9.87
C THR A 217 -6.34 -18.48 8.56
N PRO A 218 -5.43 -19.48 8.55
CA PRO A 218 -4.94 -20.05 7.32
C PRO A 218 -6.11 -20.56 6.47
N PRO A 219 -6.12 -20.34 5.15
CA PRO A 219 -7.10 -20.96 4.28
C PRO A 219 -7.00 -22.48 4.36
N ALA A 220 -8.09 -23.18 4.05
CA ALA A 220 -8.10 -24.64 4.00
C ALA A 220 -7.03 -25.16 3.01
N ASP A 221 -6.31 -26.21 3.42
CA ASP A 221 -5.35 -26.86 2.53
C ASP A 221 -6.09 -27.40 1.30
N SER A 222 -5.64 -26.95 0.13
CA SER A 222 -6.23 -27.35 -1.15
C SER A 222 -5.67 -28.70 -1.67
N GLY A 223 -4.65 -29.25 -1.00
CA GLY A 223 -3.89 -30.42 -1.45
C GLY A 223 -3.04 -30.17 -2.70
N LYS A 224 -2.98 -28.92 -3.18
CA LYS A 224 -2.22 -28.51 -4.38
C LYS A 224 -0.86 -27.93 -3.99
N GLY A 225 0.10 -28.04 -4.90
CA GLY A 225 1.42 -27.42 -4.74
C GLY A 225 1.39 -25.89 -4.83
N PHE A 226 2.55 -25.28 -4.62
CA PHE A 226 2.74 -23.83 -4.62
C PHE A 226 3.21 -23.29 -5.99
N THR A 227 2.76 -22.08 -6.34
CA THR A 227 3.30 -21.30 -7.46
C THR A 227 4.69 -20.74 -7.14
N LEU A 228 5.34 -20.04 -8.09
CA LEU A 228 6.68 -19.49 -7.85
C LEU A 228 6.64 -18.40 -6.78
N ALA A 229 5.70 -17.45 -6.91
CA ALA A 229 5.52 -16.40 -5.92
C ALA A 229 5.23 -16.94 -4.53
N GLN A 230 4.36 -17.95 -4.43
CA GLN A 230 4.02 -18.60 -3.16
C GLN A 230 5.22 -19.27 -2.50
N LYS A 231 6.12 -19.88 -3.29
CA LYS A 231 7.38 -20.46 -2.78
C LYS A 231 8.36 -19.39 -2.31
N MET A 232 8.52 -18.29 -3.06
CA MET A 232 9.41 -17.19 -2.67
C MET A 232 8.97 -16.56 -1.35
N VAL A 233 7.67 -16.25 -1.21
CA VAL A 233 7.11 -15.72 0.03
C VAL A 233 7.21 -16.75 1.16
N GLY A 234 6.89 -18.01 0.90
CA GLY A 234 7.06 -19.09 1.88
C GLY A 234 8.48 -19.19 2.40
N ARG A 235 9.47 -19.20 1.50
CA ARG A 235 10.89 -19.25 1.88
C ARG A 235 11.27 -18.09 2.80
N ALA A 236 10.81 -16.87 2.50
CA ALA A 236 11.05 -15.70 3.34
C ALA A 236 10.34 -15.76 4.70
N CYS A 237 9.31 -16.60 4.85
CA CYS A 237 8.62 -16.89 6.11
C CYS A 237 9.15 -18.15 6.82
N GLY A 238 10.14 -18.85 6.28
CA GLY A 238 10.59 -20.16 6.79
C GLY A 238 9.63 -21.32 6.53
N LEU A 239 8.74 -21.19 5.53
CA LEU A 239 7.72 -22.16 5.13
C LEU A 239 7.99 -22.71 3.71
N PRO A 240 7.42 -23.87 3.33
CA PRO A 240 7.53 -24.38 1.94
C PRO A 240 6.79 -23.53 0.91
N GLY A 241 5.78 -22.77 1.35
CA GLY A 241 4.97 -21.88 0.54
C GLY A 241 3.87 -21.21 1.36
N VAL A 242 3.24 -20.17 0.80
CA VAL A 242 2.11 -19.46 1.43
C VAL A 242 0.92 -19.46 0.49
N HIS A 243 -0.25 -19.93 0.94
CA HIS A 243 -1.47 -19.91 0.13
C HIS A 243 -2.14 -18.53 0.13
N PRO A 244 -2.89 -18.16 -0.92
CA PRO A 244 -3.61 -16.89 -0.99
C PRO A 244 -4.58 -16.71 0.19
N GLY A 245 -4.66 -15.50 0.72
CA GLY A 245 -5.46 -15.16 1.91
C GLY A 245 -4.77 -15.49 3.24
N THR A 246 -3.62 -16.16 3.22
CA THR A 246 -2.81 -16.35 4.44
C THR A 246 -2.08 -15.05 4.75
N SER A 247 -2.23 -14.54 5.96
CA SER A 247 -1.40 -13.45 6.45
C SER A 247 -0.04 -13.98 6.89
N CYS A 248 1.02 -13.29 6.49
CA CYS A 248 2.39 -13.67 6.75
C CYS A 248 3.30 -12.45 6.89
N GLU A 249 4.51 -12.67 7.39
CA GLU A 249 5.50 -11.62 7.65
C GLU A 249 6.84 -12.01 6.99
N PRO A 250 6.93 -12.01 5.63
CA PRO A 250 8.16 -12.35 4.93
C PRO A 250 9.31 -11.44 5.34
N LEU A 251 10.51 -12.02 5.45
CA LEU A 251 11.75 -11.26 5.60
C LEU A 251 12.01 -10.40 4.36
N MET A 252 12.44 -9.16 4.59
CA MET A 252 12.74 -8.17 3.56
C MET A 252 14.23 -8.13 3.29
N THR A 253 14.66 -8.78 2.21
CA THR A 253 16.08 -8.81 1.81
C THR A 253 16.51 -7.51 1.14
N SER A 254 15.65 -6.86 0.36
CA SER A 254 15.98 -5.62 -0.33
C SER A 254 14.84 -4.61 -0.24
N VAL A 255 15.17 -3.38 0.17
CA VAL A 255 14.24 -2.26 0.32
C VAL A 255 14.71 -1.06 -0.50
N GLY A 256 13.90 -0.61 -1.45
CA GLY A 256 14.18 0.57 -2.27
C GLY A 256 13.54 1.87 -1.76
N SER A 257 14.25 2.99 -1.85
CA SER A 257 13.74 4.34 -1.58
C SER A 257 14.25 5.34 -2.63
N GLN A 258 13.40 6.28 -3.05
CA GLN A 258 13.72 7.31 -4.03
C GLN A 258 13.46 8.71 -3.46
N ASP A 259 13.89 9.77 -4.14
CA ASP A 259 14.04 11.12 -3.61
C ASP A 259 12.75 11.95 -3.47
N THR A 260 11.62 11.50 -4.04
CA THR A 260 10.31 12.17 -3.89
C THR A 260 9.39 11.51 -2.85
N THR A 261 9.67 10.26 -2.47
CA THR A 261 9.03 9.56 -1.34
C THR A 261 9.96 9.46 -0.13
N GLY A 262 11.28 9.51 -0.35
CA GLY A 262 12.34 9.41 0.65
C GLY A 262 12.21 10.39 1.81
N PRO A 263 11.90 11.68 1.60
CA PRO A 263 11.63 12.61 2.70
C PRO A 263 10.47 12.17 3.61
N MET A 264 9.38 11.63 3.06
CA MET A 264 8.28 11.07 3.86
C MET A 264 8.72 9.78 4.56
N THR A 265 9.41 8.89 3.85
CA THR A 265 9.94 7.64 4.43
C THR A 265 10.89 7.92 5.59
N ARG A 266 11.74 8.94 5.49
CA ARG A 266 12.60 9.44 6.58
C ARG A 266 11.77 9.86 7.79
N ASP A 267 10.67 10.58 7.59
CA ASP A 267 9.85 11.08 8.69
C ASP A 267 9.06 9.94 9.35
N GLU A 268 8.54 8.98 8.58
CA GLU A 268 7.97 7.74 9.13
C GLU A 268 9.02 6.90 9.90
N MET A 269 10.27 6.83 9.43
CA MET A 269 11.36 6.18 10.16
C MET A 269 11.68 6.88 11.50
N LYS A 270 11.57 8.22 11.57
CA LYS A 270 11.73 8.95 12.83
C LYS A 270 10.61 8.63 13.81
N GLU A 271 9.37 8.57 13.33
CA GLU A 271 8.21 8.21 14.15
C GLU A 271 8.31 6.77 14.69
N LEU A 272 8.86 5.85 13.90
CA LEU A 272 9.16 4.48 14.33
C LEU A 272 10.39 4.37 15.23
N ALA A 273 11.04 5.49 15.58
CA ALA A 273 12.30 5.53 16.33
C ALA A 273 13.41 4.64 15.71
N CYS A 274 13.44 4.54 14.38
CA CYS A 274 14.41 3.74 13.64
C CYS A 274 15.81 4.38 13.71
N LEU A 275 16.72 3.75 14.45
CA LEU A 275 18.13 4.16 14.57
C LEU A 275 19.09 3.33 13.71
N GLY A 276 18.63 2.21 13.16
CA GLY A 276 19.37 1.34 12.25
C GLY A 276 18.39 0.45 11.50
N PHE A 277 18.78 0.02 10.29
CA PHE A 277 17.98 -0.90 9.51
C PHE A 277 18.25 -2.35 9.90
N SER A 278 17.18 -3.14 9.94
CA SER A 278 17.25 -4.59 10.14
C SER A 278 17.04 -5.38 8.85
N ALA A 279 16.53 -4.74 7.79
CA ALA A 279 16.53 -5.32 6.45
C ALA A 279 17.98 -5.42 5.93
N ASP A 280 18.31 -6.52 5.24
CA ASP A 280 19.67 -6.81 4.78
C ASP A 280 20.25 -5.71 3.88
N LEU A 281 19.42 -5.14 3.00
CA LEU A 281 19.78 -4.02 2.14
C LEU A 281 18.67 -2.99 2.08
N VAL A 282 19.02 -1.73 2.36
CA VAL A 282 18.17 -0.55 2.13
C VAL A 282 18.92 0.41 1.22
N MET A 283 18.34 0.76 0.06
CA MET A 283 18.98 1.64 -0.93
C MET A 283 18.18 2.93 -1.15
N GLN A 284 18.85 4.08 -1.16
CA GLN A 284 18.29 5.39 -1.50
C GLN A 284 18.85 5.91 -2.83
N SER A 285 17.99 6.36 -3.74
CA SER A 285 18.39 7.03 -4.99
C SER A 285 18.04 8.53 -5.02
N PHE A 286 18.62 9.25 -5.99
CA PHE A 286 18.30 10.65 -6.29
C PHE A 286 18.05 10.80 -7.80
N CYS A 287 16.89 10.35 -8.26
CA CYS A 287 16.60 10.21 -9.68
C CYS A 287 15.44 11.06 -10.20
N HIS A 288 14.51 11.47 -9.33
CA HIS A 288 13.32 12.22 -9.72
C HIS A 288 13.51 13.73 -9.66
N THR A 289 14.43 14.20 -8.80
CA THR A 289 14.66 15.63 -8.54
C THR A 289 16.05 16.11 -8.99
N ALA A 290 16.84 15.23 -9.61
CA ALA A 290 18.23 15.49 -9.96
C ALA A 290 18.43 16.47 -11.12
N ALA A 291 17.58 16.40 -12.15
CA ALA A 291 17.80 17.15 -13.39
C ALA A 291 17.60 18.66 -13.21
N TYR A 292 16.58 19.05 -12.45
CA TYR A 292 16.18 20.45 -12.25
C TYR A 292 15.76 20.69 -10.79
N PRO A 293 16.71 20.65 -9.84
CA PRO A 293 16.38 20.72 -8.42
C PRO A 293 15.84 22.09 -8.02
N LYS A 294 14.76 22.11 -7.25
CA LYS A 294 14.32 23.29 -6.49
C LYS A 294 15.20 23.46 -5.25
N PRO A 295 15.21 24.62 -4.57
CA PRO A 295 16.02 24.82 -3.36
C PRO A 295 15.80 23.78 -2.24
N VAL A 296 14.57 23.29 -2.09
CA VAL A 296 14.23 22.22 -1.14
C VAL A 296 14.75 20.83 -1.57
N ASP A 297 14.88 20.59 -2.88
CA ASP A 297 15.49 19.36 -3.39
C ASP A 297 16.99 19.34 -3.07
N LEU A 298 17.68 20.48 -3.19
CA LEU A 298 19.09 20.61 -2.79
C LEU A 298 19.31 20.29 -1.31
N LYS A 299 18.38 20.69 -0.43
CA LYS A 299 18.41 20.30 0.98
C LYS A 299 18.24 18.79 1.15
N THR A 300 17.31 18.19 0.39
CA THR A 300 17.11 16.74 0.38
C THR A 300 18.37 15.99 -0.08
N HIS A 301 19.04 16.48 -1.14
CA HIS A 301 20.29 15.91 -1.66
C HIS A 301 21.43 16.01 -0.65
N ALA A 302 21.44 17.04 0.20
CA ALA A 302 22.46 17.23 1.22
C ALA A 302 22.22 16.38 2.48
N GLU A 303 20.96 16.21 2.92
CA GLU A 303 20.66 15.62 4.22
C GLU A 303 20.25 14.14 4.18
N LEU A 304 19.55 13.72 3.11
CA LEU A 304 19.01 12.37 3.03
C LEU A 304 20.09 11.27 2.89
N PRO A 305 21.23 11.48 2.21
CA PRO A 305 22.29 10.48 2.14
C PRO A 305 22.82 10.06 3.51
N ASP A 306 23.14 11.04 4.37
CA ASP A 306 23.66 10.78 5.71
C ASP A 306 22.60 10.13 6.60
N PHE A 307 21.34 10.53 6.47
CA PHE A 307 20.25 9.91 7.21
C PHE A 307 20.15 8.40 6.95
N MET A 308 20.28 8.00 5.67
CA MET A 308 20.21 6.60 5.24
C MET A 308 21.49 5.85 5.59
N SER A 309 22.66 6.44 5.33
CA SER A 309 23.97 5.80 5.55
C SER A 309 24.26 5.55 7.04
N ASN A 310 23.88 6.49 7.92
CA ASN A 310 24.03 6.32 9.37
C ASN A 310 23.16 5.19 9.95
N ARG A 311 22.19 4.67 9.19
CA ARG A 311 21.35 3.53 9.55
C ARG A 311 21.79 2.22 8.89
N GLY A 312 22.92 2.22 8.18
CA GLY A 312 23.43 1.06 7.45
C GLY A 312 22.91 0.94 6.01
N GLY A 313 22.19 1.95 5.50
CA GLY A 313 21.71 1.96 4.13
C GLY A 313 22.77 2.36 3.10
N VAL A 314 22.55 1.97 1.85
CA VAL A 314 23.32 2.43 0.68
C VAL A 314 22.67 3.69 0.12
N SER A 315 23.42 4.76 -0.01
CA SER A 315 22.96 5.99 -0.68
C SER A 315 23.67 6.16 -2.01
N LEU A 316 22.91 6.23 -3.11
CA LEU A 316 23.41 6.71 -4.39
C LEU A 316 23.58 8.24 -4.35
N ARG A 317 24.12 8.80 -5.42
CA ARG A 317 24.34 10.24 -5.61
C ARG A 317 23.40 10.81 -6.66
N THR A 318 23.16 12.12 -6.56
CA THR A 318 22.48 12.89 -7.60
C THR A 318 23.24 12.73 -8.93
N GLY A 319 22.55 12.26 -9.96
CA GLY A 319 23.13 12.00 -11.29
C GLY A 319 23.48 10.53 -11.58
N ASP A 320 23.43 9.64 -10.60
CA ASP A 320 23.73 8.21 -10.81
C ASP A 320 22.67 7.50 -11.67
N GLY A 321 21.43 8.01 -11.68
CA GLY A 321 20.34 7.53 -12.53
C GLY A 321 19.21 6.84 -11.76
N ILE A 322 18.32 6.18 -12.50
CA ILE A 322 17.03 5.66 -12.03
C ILE A 322 17.21 4.60 -10.95
N ILE A 323 16.42 4.68 -9.87
CA ILE A 323 16.42 3.74 -8.73
C ILE A 323 16.50 2.28 -9.17
N HIS A 324 15.60 1.82 -10.03
CA HIS A 324 15.46 0.40 -10.38
C HIS A 324 16.62 -0.11 -11.23
N SER A 325 17.25 0.76 -12.02
CA SER A 325 18.49 0.41 -12.74
C SER A 325 19.62 0.04 -11.77
N TRP A 326 19.67 0.64 -10.59
CA TRP A 326 20.66 0.31 -9.56
C TRP A 326 20.19 -0.80 -8.65
N LEU A 327 18.98 -0.68 -8.10
CA LEU A 327 18.41 -1.64 -7.16
C LEU A 327 18.38 -3.06 -7.74
N ASN A 328 17.97 -3.21 -9.00
CA ASN A 328 17.87 -4.52 -9.65
C ASN A 328 19.22 -5.25 -9.78
N ARG A 329 20.34 -4.52 -9.70
CA ARG A 329 21.70 -5.08 -9.72
C ARG A 329 22.20 -5.49 -8.33
N MET A 330 21.45 -5.18 -7.28
CA MET A 330 21.76 -5.51 -5.89
C MET A 330 20.87 -6.63 -5.33
N LEU A 331 19.97 -7.18 -6.14
CA LEU A 331 19.02 -8.21 -5.72
C LEU A 331 19.67 -9.58 -5.57
N LEU A 332 19.14 -10.36 -4.63
CA LEU A 332 19.41 -11.79 -4.53
C LEU A 332 18.24 -12.60 -5.13
N PRO A 333 18.51 -13.62 -5.96
CA PRO A 333 17.48 -14.49 -6.51
C PRO A 333 16.60 -15.14 -5.43
N ASP A 334 15.32 -15.32 -5.75
CA ASP A 334 14.33 -16.01 -4.91
C ASP A 334 14.15 -15.41 -3.50
N THR A 335 14.43 -14.11 -3.35
CA THR A 335 14.17 -13.36 -2.12
C THR A 335 13.01 -12.38 -2.30
N VAL A 336 12.52 -11.86 -1.17
CA VAL A 336 11.38 -10.94 -1.12
C VAL A 336 11.88 -9.54 -0.73
N GLY A 337 11.27 -8.50 -1.29
CA GLY A 337 11.52 -7.13 -0.87
C GLY A 337 10.36 -6.18 -1.10
N THR A 338 10.63 -4.90 -0.91
CA THR A 338 9.66 -3.82 -1.09
C THR A 338 10.36 -2.54 -1.52
N GLY A 339 9.60 -1.48 -1.79
CA GLY A 339 10.15 -0.16 -2.03
C GLY A 339 9.11 0.94 -2.04
N GLY A 340 9.56 2.15 -1.70
CA GLY A 340 8.78 3.38 -1.70
C GLY A 340 8.52 3.94 -3.10
N ASP A 341 8.26 3.05 -4.06
CA ASP A 341 8.04 3.35 -5.46
C ASP A 341 7.21 2.24 -6.10
N SER A 342 6.12 2.58 -6.78
CA SER A 342 5.17 1.61 -7.36
C SER A 342 5.78 0.73 -8.45
N HIS A 343 6.92 1.13 -9.02
CA HIS A 343 7.67 0.39 -10.03
C HIS A 343 8.80 -0.46 -9.42
N THR A 344 8.82 -0.60 -8.09
CA THR A 344 9.68 -1.60 -7.43
C THR A 344 9.16 -3.00 -7.75
N ARG A 345 9.51 -3.54 -8.92
CA ARG A 345 9.01 -4.80 -9.49
C ARG A 345 10.18 -5.70 -9.84
N PHE A 346 10.71 -6.40 -8.85
CA PHE A 346 11.97 -7.13 -8.96
C PHE A 346 11.94 -8.12 -10.14
N PRO A 347 12.93 -8.07 -11.04
CA PRO A 347 13.06 -9.04 -12.12
C PRO A 347 13.72 -10.36 -11.65
N LEU A 348 14.27 -10.39 -10.42
CA LEU A 348 14.71 -11.59 -9.70
C LEU A 348 14.08 -11.61 -8.31
N GLY A 349 13.41 -12.69 -7.95
CA GLY A 349 12.62 -12.76 -6.72
C GLY A 349 11.25 -12.13 -6.90
N ILE A 350 10.75 -11.49 -5.83
CA ILE A 350 9.45 -10.80 -5.84
C ILE A 350 9.49 -9.57 -4.92
N SER A 351 8.81 -8.50 -5.33
CA SER A 351 8.62 -7.33 -4.49
C SER A 351 7.16 -6.89 -4.44
N PHE A 352 6.77 -6.35 -3.28
CA PHE A 352 5.47 -5.73 -3.06
C PHE A 352 5.68 -4.27 -2.69
N PRO A 353 5.54 -3.32 -3.64
CA PRO A 353 5.68 -1.89 -3.37
C PRO A 353 4.68 -1.42 -2.32
N ALA A 354 5.08 -0.39 -1.58
CA ALA A 354 4.24 0.17 -0.53
C ALA A 354 4.43 1.68 -0.36
N GLY A 355 3.53 2.28 0.42
CA GLY A 355 3.69 3.65 0.89
C GLY A 355 4.82 3.79 1.90
N SER A 356 5.27 5.03 2.11
CA SER A 356 6.41 5.36 2.98
C SER A 356 6.34 4.79 4.40
N GLY A 357 5.15 4.63 4.99
CA GLY A 357 4.99 4.07 6.33
C GLY A 357 5.41 2.60 6.41
N LEU A 358 4.89 1.78 5.50
CA LEU A 358 5.22 0.36 5.43
C LEU A 358 6.67 0.12 5.00
N VAL A 359 7.20 0.97 4.12
CA VAL A 359 8.61 0.91 3.71
C VAL A 359 9.53 1.26 4.88
N ALA A 360 9.18 2.25 5.69
CA ALA A 360 9.91 2.58 6.91
C ALA A 360 9.87 1.41 7.91
N PHE A 361 8.71 0.78 8.09
CA PHE A 361 8.56 -0.42 8.93
C PHE A 361 9.43 -1.58 8.42
N ALA A 362 9.33 -1.90 7.12
CA ALA A 362 10.10 -2.96 6.48
C ALA A 362 11.61 -2.78 6.63
N ALA A 363 12.10 -1.55 6.42
CA ALA A 363 13.52 -1.22 6.60
C ALA A 363 13.96 -1.34 8.07
N ALA A 364 13.15 -0.85 9.01
CA ALA A 364 13.47 -0.84 10.44
C ALA A 364 13.45 -2.24 11.07
N ILE A 365 12.44 -3.06 10.71
CA ILE A 365 12.18 -4.36 11.33
C ILE A 365 12.80 -5.53 10.53
N GLY A 366 13.00 -5.36 9.23
CA GLY A 366 13.52 -6.42 8.35
C GLY A 366 12.46 -7.44 7.92
N ALA A 367 11.18 -7.17 8.18
CA ALA A 367 10.03 -7.97 7.76
C ALA A 367 8.86 -7.04 7.39
N MET A 368 7.90 -7.55 6.62
CA MET A 368 6.75 -6.76 6.17
C MET A 368 5.45 -7.57 6.28
N PRO A 369 4.36 -7.03 6.86
CA PRO A 369 3.05 -7.68 6.79
C PRO A 369 2.59 -7.86 5.35
N LEU A 370 2.08 -9.04 5.06
CA LEU A 370 1.51 -9.37 3.77
C LEU A 370 0.34 -10.34 3.94
N ASP A 371 -0.84 -9.92 3.53
CA ASP A 371 -1.93 -10.85 3.22
C ASP A 371 -1.71 -11.38 1.81
N MET A 372 -1.34 -12.66 1.70
CA MET A 372 -0.85 -13.24 0.46
C MET A 372 -1.89 -13.11 -0.65
N PRO A 373 -1.59 -12.37 -1.73
CA PRO A 373 -2.54 -12.21 -2.82
C PRO A 373 -2.78 -13.50 -3.61
N GLU A 374 -3.90 -13.57 -4.31
CA GLU A 374 -4.09 -14.54 -5.39
C GLU A 374 -3.15 -14.23 -6.57
N SER A 375 -2.89 -15.23 -7.42
CA SER A 375 -2.05 -15.08 -8.61
C SER A 375 -2.87 -15.12 -9.91
N VAL A 376 -2.37 -14.45 -10.95
CA VAL A 376 -2.79 -14.59 -12.34
C VAL A 376 -1.60 -15.05 -13.18
N LEU A 377 -1.72 -16.20 -13.83
CA LEU A 377 -0.70 -16.71 -14.74
C LEU A 377 -0.84 -16.10 -16.13
N VAL A 378 0.25 -15.51 -16.62
CA VAL A 378 0.41 -15.05 -18.01
C VAL A 378 1.52 -15.87 -18.65
N ARG A 379 1.17 -16.75 -19.60
CA ARG A 379 2.12 -17.62 -20.28
C ARG A 379 2.20 -17.28 -21.77
N PHE A 380 3.39 -16.95 -22.24
CA PHE A 380 3.70 -16.77 -23.65
C PHE A 380 4.12 -18.09 -24.30
N SER A 381 3.89 -18.22 -25.60
CA SER A 381 4.31 -19.37 -26.40
C SER A 381 4.56 -18.94 -27.84
N GLY A 382 5.58 -19.53 -28.48
CA GLY A 382 5.97 -19.21 -29.85
C GLY A 382 7.22 -18.31 -29.91
N GLU A 383 7.42 -17.66 -31.05
CA GLU A 383 8.57 -16.79 -31.32
C GLU A 383 8.13 -15.37 -31.69
N LEU A 384 8.94 -14.37 -31.33
CA LEU A 384 8.69 -12.98 -31.70
C LEU A 384 8.75 -12.83 -33.22
N GLN A 385 7.72 -12.21 -33.80
CA GLN A 385 7.67 -11.93 -35.23
C GLN A 385 8.64 -10.80 -35.61
N PRO A 386 9.10 -10.72 -36.87
CA PRO A 386 9.96 -9.63 -37.32
C PRO A 386 9.36 -8.25 -37.01
N GLY A 387 10.13 -7.40 -36.32
CA GLY A 387 9.71 -6.06 -35.92
C GLY A 387 8.93 -5.97 -34.60
N VAL A 388 8.56 -7.10 -33.98
CA VAL A 388 7.93 -7.12 -32.65
C VAL A 388 9.01 -7.02 -31.58
N THR A 389 8.81 -6.09 -30.66
CA THR A 389 9.71 -5.83 -29.52
C THR A 389 9.15 -6.42 -28.23
N LEU A 390 9.98 -6.47 -27.18
CA LEU A 390 9.51 -6.87 -25.85
C LEU A 390 8.45 -5.91 -25.29
N ARG A 391 8.51 -4.63 -25.67
CA ARG A 391 7.48 -3.66 -25.26
C ARG A 391 6.12 -3.96 -25.88
N ASP A 392 6.09 -4.54 -27.08
CA ASP A 392 4.84 -5.02 -27.68
C ASP A 392 4.27 -6.20 -26.91
N VAL A 393 5.13 -7.11 -26.42
CA VAL A 393 4.75 -8.24 -25.56
C VAL A 393 4.13 -7.74 -24.25
N VAL A 394 4.70 -6.70 -23.64
CA VAL A 394 4.14 -6.03 -22.45
C VAL A 394 2.72 -5.53 -22.74
N ASN A 395 2.53 -4.83 -23.86
CA ASN A 395 1.24 -4.25 -24.24
C ASN A 395 0.21 -5.31 -24.73
N ALA A 396 0.67 -6.48 -25.15
CA ALA A 396 -0.21 -7.59 -25.53
C ALA A 396 -0.99 -8.14 -24.32
N ILE A 397 -0.44 -8.06 -23.10
CA ILE A 397 -1.12 -8.54 -21.88
C ILE A 397 -2.45 -7.82 -21.65
N PRO A 398 -2.52 -6.48 -21.53
CA PRO A 398 -3.80 -5.79 -21.36
C PRO A 398 -4.69 -5.93 -22.61
N TYR A 399 -4.11 -5.96 -23.82
CA TYR A 399 -4.89 -6.15 -25.05
C TYR A 399 -5.67 -7.47 -25.03
N VAL A 400 -5.00 -8.60 -24.77
CA VAL A 400 -5.62 -9.92 -24.70
C VAL A 400 -6.60 -10.02 -23.52
N ALA A 401 -6.32 -9.36 -22.40
CA ALA A 401 -7.25 -9.32 -21.26
C ALA A 401 -8.55 -8.58 -21.61
N ILE A 402 -8.48 -7.51 -22.41
CA ILE A 402 -9.65 -6.79 -22.92
C ILE A 402 -10.43 -7.68 -23.89
N GLU A 403 -9.76 -8.33 -24.84
CA GLU A 403 -10.42 -9.25 -25.78
C GLU A 403 -11.15 -10.39 -25.07
N LYS A 404 -10.60 -10.89 -23.95
CA LYS A 404 -11.22 -11.92 -23.12
C LYS A 404 -12.29 -11.39 -22.16
N GLY A 405 -12.55 -10.08 -22.11
CA GLY A 405 -13.50 -9.46 -21.18
C GLY A 405 -13.07 -9.49 -19.71
N LEU A 406 -11.78 -9.71 -19.45
CA LEU A 406 -11.16 -9.76 -18.11
C LEU A 406 -10.64 -8.40 -17.63
N LEU A 407 -10.53 -7.43 -18.55
CA LEU A 407 -10.14 -6.05 -18.30
C LEU A 407 -11.06 -5.12 -19.09
N THR A 408 -11.53 -4.03 -18.47
CA THR A 408 -12.30 -2.96 -19.15
C THR A 408 -11.54 -1.64 -19.11
N VAL A 409 -11.75 -0.80 -20.14
CA VAL A 409 -11.23 0.57 -20.19
C VAL A 409 -12.11 1.53 -19.37
N GLU A 410 -13.43 1.31 -19.39
CA GLU A 410 -14.41 2.10 -18.64
C GLU A 410 -14.11 2.11 -17.14
N LYS A 411 -14.29 3.28 -16.50
CA LYS A 411 -13.96 3.49 -15.08
C LYS A 411 -15.10 3.07 -14.17
N ALA A 412 -16.32 3.44 -14.52
CA ALA A 412 -17.50 2.99 -13.79
C ALA A 412 -17.66 1.47 -13.94
N GLY A 413 -17.76 0.76 -12.81
CA GLY A 413 -17.87 -0.71 -12.81
C GLY A 413 -16.65 -1.44 -13.39
N LYS A 414 -15.45 -0.84 -13.30
CA LYS A 414 -14.21 -1.37 -13.90
C LYS A 414 -13.96 -2.83 -13.54
N LYS A 415 -13.79 -3.68 -14.57
CA LYS A 415 -13.25 -5.04 -14.43
C LYS A 415 -11.75 -5.01 -14.62
N ASN A 416 -11.01 -5.61 -13.70
CA ASN A 416 -9.57 -5.79 -13.82
C ASN A 416 -9.15 -7.07 -13.10
N VAL A 417 -8.93 -8.16 -13.85
CA VAL A 417 -8.48 -9.45 -13.32
C VAL A 417 -7.14 -9.38 -12.57
N PHE A 418 -6.33 -8.35 -12.84
CA PHE A 418 -5.00 -8.19 -12.27
C PHE A 418 -5.00 -7.40 -10.96
N ASN A 419 -6.06 -6.64 -10.66
CA ASN A 419 -6.09 -5.73 -9.51
C ASN A 419 -5.92 -6.51 -8.20
N GLY A 420 -4.90 -6.17 -7.42
CA GLY A 420 -4.64 -6.81 -6.13
C GLY A 420 -4.13 -8.23 -6.21
N ARG A 421 -3.73 -8.71 -7.40
CA ARG A 421 -3.15 -10.04 -7.59
C ARG A 421 -1.67 -9.97 -7.92
N ILE A 422 -0.98 -11.10 -7.77
CA ILE A 422 0.38 -11.29 -8.27
C ILE A 422 0.30 -11.72 -9.74
N MET A 423 1.04 -11.05 -10.63
CA MET A 423 1.20 -11.52 -12.00
C MET A 423 2.40 -12.46 -12.09
N GLU A 424 2.17 -13.73 -12.44
CA GLU A 424 3.23 -14.72 -12.67
C GLU A 424 3.40 -14.91 -14.17
N ILE A 425 4.60 -14.63 -14.69
CA ILE A 425 4.90 -14.62 -16.12
C ILE A 425 5.77 -15.82 -16.48
N GLU A 426 5.40 -16.55 -17.54
CA GLU A 426 6.14 -17.72 -18.04
C GLU A 426 6.26 -17.70 -19.57
N GLY A 427 7.20 -18.49 -20.10
CA GLY A 427 7.31 -18.76 -21.54
C GLY A 427 8.32 -17.89 -22.30
N LEU A 428 9.18 -17.15 -21.59
CA LEU A 428 10.25 -16.31 -22.14
C LEU A 428 11.58 -16.55 -21.39
N PRO A 429 12.12 -17.78 -21.38
CA PRO A 429 13.23 -18.14 -20.49
C PRO A 429 14.56 -17.46 -20.83
N ASP A 430 14.78 -17.13 -22.10
CA ASP A 430 16.07 -16.59 -22.57
C ASP A 430 16.21 -15.06 -22.41
N LEU A 431 15.31 -14.41 -21.68
CA LEU A 431 15.39 -12.97 -21.44
C LEU A 431 16.56 -12.63 -20.52
N LYS A 432 17.31 -11.58 -20.89
CA LYS A 432 18.24 -10.95 -19.96
C LYS A 432 17.46 -10.28 -18.83
N LEU A 433 18.14 -10.06 -17.70
CA LEU A 433 17.48 -9.51 -16.53
C LEU A 433 16.82 -8.14 -16.75
N GLU A 434 17.51 -7.24 -17.46
CA GLU A 434 17.00 -5.92 -17.79
C GLU A 434 15.79 -5.97 -18.73
N GLN A 435 15.71 -7.00 -19.58
CA GLN A 435 14.56 -7.26 -20.45
C GLN A 435 13.39 -7.82 -19.64
N ALA A 436 13.66 -8.77 -18.73
CA ALA A 436 12.65 -9.28 -17.80
C ALA A 436 12.02 -8.15 -16.97
N PHE A 437 12.81 -7.12 -16.62
CA PHE A 437 12.30 -5.94 -15.93
C PHE A 437 11.27 -5.17 -16.75
N GLU A 438 11.34 -5.10 -18.09
CA GLU A 438 10.30 -4.44 -18.89
C GLU A 438 8.90 -5.04 -18.65
N LEU A 439 8.83 -6.35 -18.41
CA LEU A 439 7.61 -7.08 -18.09
C LEU A 439 7.17 -6.88 -16.64
N THR A 440 8.08 -7.07 -15.68
CA THR A 440 7.73 -6.94 -14.25
C THR A 440 7.38 -5.50 -13.90
N ASP A 441 8.12 -4.51 -14.42
CA ASP A 441 7.89 -3.07 -14.23
C ASP A 441 6.45 -2.68 -14.60
N ALA A 442 6.00 -3.09 -15.79
CA ALA A 442 4.69 -2.76 -16.32
C ALA A 442 3.51 -3.39 -15.54
N THR A 443 3.76 -4.35 -14.65
CA THR A 443 2.70 -4.92 -13.79
C THR A 443 2.14 -3.90 -12.79
N ALA A 444 2.89 -2.82 -12.50
CA ALA A 444 2.39 -1.68 -11.74
C ALA A 444 1.13 -1.09 -12.39
N GLU A 445 1.15 -0.95 -13.72
CA GLU A 445 0.04 -0.36 -14.48
C GLU A 445 -1.17 -1.29 -14.61
N ARG A 446 -1.00 -2.57 -14.28
CA ARG A 446 -2.11 -3.54 -14.15
C ARG A 446 -2.74 -3.52 -12.76
N SER A 447 -2.24 -2.69 -11.84
CA SER A 447 -2.62 -2.65 -10.43
C SER A 447 -2.33 -3.98 -9.71
N CYS A 448 -1.29 -4.69 -10.15
CA CYS A 448 -0.82 -5.89 -9.46
C CYS A 448 -0.20 -5.52 -8.11
N ALA A 449 -0.41 -6.39 -7.12
CA ALA A 449 0.25 -6.27 -5.82
C ALA A 449 1.76 -6.54 -5.94
N GLY A 450 2.12 -7.55 -6.73
CA GLY A 450 3.50 -7.93 -7.04
C GLY A 450 3.58 -8.67 -8.37
N SER A 451 4.78 -9.06 -8.77
CA SER A 451 5.00 -9.87 -9.96
C SER A 451 6.23 -10.75 -9.83
N THR A 452 6.23 -11.84 -10.60
CA THR A 452 7.39 -12.70 -10.78
C THR A 452 7.42 -13.20 -12.22
N ILE A 453 8.61 -13.50 -12.71
CA ILE A 453 8.82 -14.03 -14.05
C ILE A 453 9.76 -15.23 -13.95
N LYS A 454 9.37 -16.32 -14.61
CA LYS A 454 10.19 -17.52 -14.71
C LYS A 454 11.16 -17.37 -15.88
N LEU A 455 12.42 -17.09 -15.53
CA LEU A 455 13.58 -17.10 -16.44
C LEU A 455 14.18 -18.50 -16.52
#